data_AF-A0AAC9ITB3-F1
#
_entry.id   AF-A0AAC9ITB3-F1
#
_cell.length_a   1.000
_cell.length_b   1.000
_cell.length_c   1.000
_cell.angle_alpha   90.00
_cell.angle_beta   90.00
_cell.angle_gamma   90.00
#
_symmetry.space_group_name_H-M   'P 1'
#
loop_
_entity.id
_entity.type
_entity.pdbx_description
1 polymer ?
#
loop_
_entity_poly.entity_id
_entity_poly.type
_entity_poly.pdbx_seq_one_letter_code
_entity_poly.pdbx_strand_id
1 'polypeptide(L)'
;MTRLLFLCCSFLFISSVVMGQNTRNLERTLQPKWKMQIYDKESPVKAKTLLYNDIPKTFDFRGTVMESISWKDKEGEKILILTTTGYFPYRDLSQKGFGQYSSGTKGEIYMYMFTNKDDDNGYVMTMKMYDVVPCGEGSPAPYIGYVPMGTVVTDLDNDGVTEVIVSYVTSCNDGEKGEYDLKVMLFNGEENILAKGAFIPSEGKVDKPVVEKADKTKKVFSKSVEEGWKKIANSFK
;
A
#
# COMPACT_ATOMS: atom_id res chain seq x y z
N MET A 1 -45.37 35.12 -20.17
CA MET A 1 -44.59 33.88 -20.39
C MET A 1 -43.09 34.05 -20.09
N THR A 2 -42.47 35.18 -20.47
CA THR A 2 -41.02 35.44 -20.34
C THR A 2 -40.50 35.55 -18.90
N ARG A 3 -41.26 36.10 -17.95
CA ARG A 3 -40.84 36.19 -16.53
C ARG A 3 -40.81 34.85 -15.80
N LEU A 4 -41.71 33.92 -16.18
CA LEU A 4 -41.80 32.60 -15.57
C LEU A 4 -40.65 31.69 -16.02
N LEU A 5 -40.26 31.78 -17.30
CA LEU A 5 -39.08 31.10 -17.83
C LEU A 5 -37.77 31.58 -17.20
N PHE A 6 -37.63 32.90 -16.99
CA PHE A 6 -36.44 33.46 -16.33
C PHE A 6 -36.31 32.98 -14.88
N LEU A 7 -37.41 32.95 -14.12
CA LEU A 7 -37.43 32.42 -12.75
C LEU A 7 -37.06 30.93 -12.71
N CYS A 8 -37.55 30.14 -13.66
CA CYS A 8 -37.26 28.71 -13.72
C CYS A 8 -35.79 28.43 -14.08
N CYS A 9 -35.20 29.17 -15.03
CA CYS A 9 -33.78 29.06 -15.37
C CYS A 9 -32.87 29.50 -14.22
N SER A 10 -33.22 30.57 -13.50
CA SER A 10 -32.48 31.01 -12.32
C SER A 10 -32.51 29.96 -11.20
N PHE A 11 -33.66 29.33 -10.96
CA PHE A 11 -33.78 28.28 -9.95
C PHE A 11 -32.95 27.03 -10.29
N LEU A 12 -32.93 26.64 -11.57
CA LEU A 12 -32.09 25.55 -12.05
C LEU A 12 -30.59 25.86 -11.89
N PHE A 13 -30.15 27.09 -12.20
CA PHE A 13 -28.76 27.51 -11.99
C PHE A 13 -28.35 27.54 -10.51
N ILE A 14 -29.23 28.00 -9.63
CA ILE A 14 -28.94 28.00 -8.18
C ILE A 14 -28.85 26.55 -7.69
N SER A 15 -29.72 25.65 -8.14
CA SER A 15 -29.70 24.25 -7.72
C SER A 15 -28.43 23.51 -8.15
N SER A 16 -27.92 23.76 -9.37
CA SER A 16 -26.69 23.14 -9.87
C SER A 16 -25.44 23.70 -9.19
N VAL A 17 -25.40 25.01 -8.89
CA VAL A 17 -24.30 25.63 -8.14
C VAL A 17 -24.27 25.12 -6.69
N VAL A 18 -25.43 25.00 -6.03
CA VAL A 18 -25.52 24.48 -4.65
C VAL A 18 -25.12 23.00 -4.60
N MET A 19 -25.58 22.17 -5.55
CA MET A 19 -25.11 20.77 -5.65
C MET A 19 -23.60 20.69 -5.88
N GLY A 20 -23.05 21.52 -6.78
CA GLY A 20 -21.61 21.54 -7.08
C GLY A 20 -20.74 22.05 -5.92
N GLN A 21 -21.25 22.95 -5.08
CA GLN A 21 -20.57 23.34 -3.84
C GLN A 21 -20.64 22.25 -2.77
N ASN A 22 -21.75 21.52 -2.69
CA ASN A 22 -21.94 20.47 -1.70
C ASN A 22 -21.05 19.26 -1.99
N THR A 23 -20.91 18.86 -3.27
CA THR A 23 -19.98 17.78 -3.67
C THR A 23 -18.51 18.15 -3.41
N ARG A 24 -18.08 19.37 -3.77
CA ARG A 24 -16.71 19.86 -3.46
C ARG A 24 -16.43 19.95 -1.96
N ASN A 25 -17.44 20.33 -1.15
CA ASN A 25 -17.30 20.33 0.31
C ASN A 25 -17.20 18.91 0.85
N LEU A 26 -18.01 17.97 0.34
CA LEU A 26 -17.94 16.55 0.70
C LEU A 26 -16.56 15.96 0.38
N GLU A 27 -16.02 16.24 -0.80
CA GLU A 27 -14.66 15.86 -1.23
C GLU A 27 -13.57 16.49 -0.34
N ARG A 28 -13.73 17.75 0.10
CA ARG A 28 -12.80 18.39 1.05
C ARG A 28 -12.85 17.78 2.44
N THR A 29 -14.01 17.29 2.89
CA THR A 29 -14.18 16.58 4.17
C THR A 29 -13.73 15.13 4.14
N LEU A 30 -13.59 14.51 2.96
CA LEU A 30 -12.92 13.23 2.78
C LEU A 30 -11.39 13.43 2.84
N GLN A 31 -10.90 13.92 3.97
CA GLN A 31 -9.48 13.82 4.29
C GLN A 31 -9.19 12.33 4.58
N PRO A 32 -8.13 11.72 4.02
CA PRO A 32 -7.75 10.38 4.42
C PRO A 32 -7.53 10.37 5.93
N LYS A 33 -8.17 9.40 6.61
CA LYS A 33 -8.11 9.25 8.08
C LYS A 33 -6.66 9.21 8.58
N TRP A 34 -5.72 8.79 7.73
CA TRP A 34 -4.29 8.75 8.00
C TRP A 34 -3.55 9.71 7.06
N LYS A 35 -2.79 10.64 7.65
CA LYS A 35 -1.84 11.49 6.91
C LYS A 35 -0.56 10.69 6.71
N MET A 36 -0.22 10.41 5.45
CA MET A 36 0.99 9.67 5.07
C MET A 36 2.22 10.56 5.28
N GLN A 37 3.14 10.12 6.13
CA GLN A 37 4.45 10.74 6.31
C GLN A 37 5.50 9.62 6.28
N ILE A 38 6.61 9.89 5.58
CA ILE A 38 7.78 9.01 5.57
C ILE A 38 8.33 8.99 7.00
N TYR A 39 8.50 7.78 7.54
CA TYR A 39 8.87 7.59 8.94
C TYR A 39 10.31 8.01 9.26
N ASP A 40 11.15 8.00 8.24
CA ASP A 40 12.56 8.27 8.41
C ASP A 40 12.89 9.74 8.13
N LYS A 41 12.76 10.58 9.16
CA LYS A 41 13.25 11.98 9.14
C LYS A 41 14.77 12.05 8.96
N GLU A 42 15.48 10.96 9.22
CA GLU A 42 16.94 10.85 9.11
C GLU A 42 17.36 10.21 7.78
N SER A 43 16.41 9.79 6.92
CA SER A 43 16.77 9.22 5.62
C SER A 43 17.46 10.30 4.77
N PRO A 44 18.66 10.03 4.23
CA PRO A 44 19.33 10.96 3.33
C PRO A 44 18.56 11.12 2.01
N VAL A 45 17.61 10.24 1.71
CA VAL A 45 16.82 10.26 0.48
C VAL A 45 15.67 11.26 0.61
N LYS A 46 15.73 12.32 -0.21
CA LYS A 46 14.66 13.32 -0.30
C LYS A 46 13.50 12.78 -1.13
N ALA A 47 12.63 12.04 -0.46
CA ALA A 47 11.41 11.51 -1.03
C ALA A 47 10.22 12.46 -0.82
N LYS A 48 9.34 12.54 -1.83
CA LYS A 48 8.15 13.40 -1.86
C LYS A 48 6.90 12.53 -2.00
N THR A 49 5.95 12.68 -1.10
CA THR A 49 4.61 12.09 -1.23
C THR A 49 3.87 12.67 -2.43
N LEU A 50 3.23 11.81 -3.22
CA LEU A 50 2.38 12.20 -4.33
C LEU A 50 0.90 12.12 -3.94
N LEU A 51 0.10 13.09 -4.38
CA LEU A 51 -1.35 12.97 -4.35
C LEU A 51 -1.81 12.10 -5.52
N TYR A 52 -3.03 11.54 -5.43
CA TYR A 52 -3.57 10.71 -6.50
C TYR A 52 -3.61 11.39 -7.88
N ASN A 53 -3.80 12.71 -7.90
CA ASN A 53 -3.80 13.50 -9.13
C ASN A 53 -2.39 13.77 -9.69
N ASP A 54 -1.35 13.61 -8.86
CA ASP A 54 0.04 13.76 -9.26
C ASP A 54 0.60 12.47 -9.88
N ILE A 55 -0.06 11.32 -9.67
CA ILE A 55 0.33 10.04 -10.28
C ILE A 55 0.04 10.09 -11.79
N PRO A 56 1.03 9.81 -12.66
CA PRO A 56 0.83 9.78 -14.10
C PRO A 56 -0.30 8.83 -14.51
N LYS A 57 -1.24 9.33 -15.30
CA LYS A 57 -2.45 8.58 -15.71
C LYS A 57 -2.18 7.44 -16.69
N THR A 58 -0.97 7.39 -17.23
CA THR A 58 -0.48 6.31 -18.09
C THR A 58 -0.05 5.08 -17.29
N PHE A 59 0.07 5.17 -15.97
CA PHE A 59 0.49 4.03 -15.15
C PHE A 59 -0.65 3.05 -14.99
N ASP A 60 -0.37 1.78 -15.30
CA ASP A 60 -1.30 0.68 -15.06
C ASP A 60 -1.00 0.04 -13.70
N PHE A 61 -1.94 0.19 -12.77
CA PHE A 61 -1.91 -0.46 -11.47
C PHE A 61 -3.32 -0.77 -10.98
N ARG A 62 -3.44 -1.83 -10.16
CA ARG A 62 -4.72 -2.28 -9.61
C ARG A 62 -4.86 -1.88 -8.15
N GLY A 63 -6.08 -1.50 -7.75
CA GLY A 63 -6.46 -1.23 -6.36
C GLY A 63 -6.53 0.25 -6.00
N THR A 64 -6.99 0.52 -4.78
CA THR A 64 -7.03 1.84 -4.17
C THR A 64 -5.63 2.23 -3.70
N VAL A 65 -5.16 3.41 -4.07
CA VAL A 65 -3.86 3.93 -3.66
C VAL A 65 -3.88 4.20 -2.15
N MET A 66 -2.98 3.51 -1.44
CA MET A 66 -2.76 3.66 -0.02
C MET A 66 -1.60 4.60 0.28
N GLU A 67 -0.55 4.56 -0.55
CA GLU A 67 0.59 5.45 -0.47
C GLU A 67 1.26 5.60 -1.84
N SER A 68 1.75 6.80 -2.14
CA SER A 68 2.59 7.03 -3.31
C SER A 68 3.70 8.02 -2.99
N ILE A 69 4.92 7.65 -3.39
CA ILE A 69 6.14 8.37 -3.06
C ILE A 69 7.00 8.47 -4.33
N SER A 70 7.58 9.64 -4.56
CA SER A 70 8.53 9.91 -5.63
C SER A 70 9.89 10.30 -5.06
N TRP A 71 10.96 9.86 -5.69
CA TRP A 71 12.32 10.30 -5.38
C TRP A 71 13.22 10.10 -6.60
N LYS A 72 14.45 10.57 -6.51
CA LYS A 72 15.47 10.35 -7.54
C LYS A 72 16.70 9.72 -6.90
N ASP A 73 17.24 8.71 -7.57
CA ASP A 73 18.52 8.11 -7.21
C ASP A 73 19.39 7.96 -8.48
N LYS A 74 20.48 7.19 -8.40
CA LYS A 74 21.40 6.99 -9.51
C LYS A 74 20.77 6.31 -10.73
N GLU A 75 19.68 5.56 -10.56
CA GLU A 75 18.97 4.90 -11.67
C GLU A 75 17.90 5.76 -12.32
N GLY A 76 17.63 6.95 -11.79
CA GLY A 76 16.67 7.90 -12.33
C GLY A 76 15.57 8.27 -11.35
N GLU A 77 14.46 8.80 -11.88
CA GLU A 77 13.30 9.15 -11.07
C GLU A 77 12.45 7.90 -10.80
N LYS A 78 12.08 7.67 -9.55
CA LYS A 78 11.29 6.53 -9.11
C LYS A 78 9.96 6.99 -8.53
N ILE A 79 8.90 6.24 -8.83
CA ILE A 79 7.59 6.38 -8.19
C ILE A 79 7.18 5.02 -7.64
N LEU A 80 7.02 4.96 -6.32
CA LEU A 80 6.40 3.86 -5.61
C LEU A 80 4.90 4.10 -5.50
N ILE A 81 4.11 3.06 -5.75
CA ILE A 81 2.66 3.05 -5.52
C ILE A 81 2.29 1.80 -4.75
N LEU A 82 1.74 2.00 -3.56
CA LEU A 82 1.21 0.95 -2.70
C LEU A 82 -0.30 0.97 -2.80
N THR A 83 -0.92 -0.16 -3.11
CA THR A 83 -2.37 -0.26 -3.30
C THR A 83 -2.99 -1.46 -2.57
N THR A 84 -4.28 -1.35 -2.25
CA THR A 84 -5.09 -2.46 -1.72
C THR A 84 -6.39 -2.57 -2.48
N THR A 85 -6.97 -3.76 -2.58
CA THR A 85 -8.30 -3.95 -3.18
C THR A 85 -9.45 -3.84 -2.19
N GLY A 86 -9.16 -3.77 -0.89
CA GLY A 86 -10.14 -4.18 0.13
C GLY A 86 -10.50 -5.66 0.00
N TYR A 87 -11.58 -6.08 0.66
CA TYR A 87 -12.00 -7.49 0.70
C TYR A 87 -13.15 -7.77 -0.25
N PHE A 88 -13.06 -8.86 -0.98
CA PHE A 88 -14.08 -9.28 -1.93
C PHE A 88 -14.23 -10.80 -1.96
N PRO A 89 -15.43 -11.31 -2.27
CA PRO A 89 -15.64 -12.75 -2.38
C PRO A 89 -14.83 -13.34 -3.54
N TYR A 90 -14.33 -14.56 -3.38
CA TYR A 90 -13.63 -15.29 -4.42
C TYR A 90 -14.15 -16.73 -4.53
N ARG A 91 -13.92 -17.32 -5.70
CA ARG A 91 -14.06 -18.75 -5.96
C ARG A 91 -12.78 -19.23 -6.61
N ASP A 92 -12.18 -20.26 -6.05
CA ASP A 92 -11.04 -20.93 -6.62
C ASP A 92 -11.46 -22.27 -7.22
N LEU A 93 -11.25 -22.38 -8.53
CA LEU A 93 -11.58 -23.52 -9.37
C LEU A 93 -10.37 -24.47 -9.55
N SER A 94 -9.26 -24.21 -8.85
CA SER A 94 -8.03 -25.00 -8.97
C SER A 94 -8.16 -26.42 -8.41
N GLN A 95 -9.17 -26.69 -7.59
CA GLN A 95 -9.47 -28.05 -7.14
C GLN A 95 -9.98 -28.90 -8.31
N LYS A 96 -9.21 -29.94 -8.66
CA LYS A 96 -9.31 -30.75 -9.89
C LYS A 96 -10.54 -31.69 -9.94
N GLY A 97 -11.67 -31.31 -9.37
CA GLY A 97 -12.91 -32.10 -9.35
C GLY A 97 -14.08 -31.35 -9.96
N PHE A 98 -14.90 -32.02 -10.78
CA PHE A 98 -16.11 -31.44 -11.35
C PHE A 98 -17.07 -30.98 -10.22
N GLY A 99 -17.35 -29.68 -10.15
CA GLY A 99 -18.26 -29.10 -9.16
C GLY A 99 -17.67 -28.84 -7.77
N GLN A 100 -16.36 -29.06 -7.55
CA GLN A 100 -15.69 -28.66 -6.31
C GLN A 100 -14.98 -27.33 -6.52
N TYR A 101 -15.30 -26.34 -5.70
CA TYR A 101 -14.61 -25.06 -5.63
C TYR A 101 -14.42 -24.69 -4.15
N SER A 102 -13.29 -24.10 -3.81
CA SER A 102 -13.17 -23.39 -2.55
C SER A 102 -13.69 -21.97 -2.75
N SER A 103 -14.43 -21.45 -1.78
CA SER A 103 -14.88 -20.07 -1.79
C SER A 103 -14.58 -19.38 -0.47
N GLY A 104 -14.75 -18.07 -0.45
CA GLY A 104 -14.52 -17.26 0.73
C GLY A 104 -14.32 -15.81 0.37
N THR A 105 -13.62 -15.09 1.23
CA THR A 105 -13.26 -13.68 1.01
C THR A 105 -11.76 -13.54 0.95
N LYS A 106 -11.26 -12.67 0.07
CA LYS A 106 -9.84 -12.34 0.04
C LYS A 106 -9.63 -10.85 -0.05
N GLY A 107 -8.50 -10.40 0.46
CA GLY A 107 -7.95 -9.09 0.16
C GLY A 107 -6.60 -9.21 -0.52
N GLU A 108 -6.27 -8.23 -1.35
CA GLU A 108 -5.03 -8.20 -2.12
C GLU A 108 -4.33 -6.85 -1.88
N ILE A 109 -3.00 -6.88 -1.81
CA ILE A 109 -2.15 -5.69 -1.89
C ILE A 109 -1.19 -5.80 -3.06
N TYR A 110 -0.79 -4.64 -3.55
CA TYR A 110 0.19 -4.54 -4.61
C TYR A 110 1.16 -3.39 -4.35
N MET A 111 2.42 -3.65 -4.62
CA MET A 111 3.47 -2.64 -4.64
C MET A 111 4.01 -2.52 -6.06
N TYR A 112 3.97 -1.33 -6.62
CA TYR A 112 4.48 -1.04 -7.95
C TYR A 112 5.63 -0.03 -7.86
N MET A 113 6.71 -0.31 -8.56
CA MET A 113 7.78 0.66 -8.81
C MET A 113 7.78 1.03 -10.28
N PHE A 114 7.72 2.32 -10.53
CA PHE A 114 7.93 2.89 -11.86
C PHE A 114 9.23 3.67 -11.83
N THR A 115 10.09 3.47 -12.82
CA THR A 115 11.38 4.17 -12.94
C THR A 115 11.46 4.85 -14.29
N ASN A 116 11.80 6.13 -14.28
CA ASN A 116 12.17 6.89 -15.45
C ASN A 116 13.69 7.04 -15.47
N LYS A 117 14.37 6.26 -16.34
CA LYS A 117 15.83 6.24 -16.42
C LYS A 117 16.41 7.45 -17.14
N ASP A 118 15.67 7.99 -18.12
CA ASP A 118 16.03 9.13 -18.94
C ASP A 118 14.78 9.97 -19.22
N ASP A 119 14.86 11.29 -19.08
CA ASP A 119 13.71 12.21 -19.19
C ASP A 119 12.90 12.04 -20.51
N ASP A 120 13.50 11.47 -21.56
CA ASP A 120 12.88 11.30 -22.89
C ASP A 120 12.07 10.00 -23.07
N ASN A 121 12.31 8.94 -22.28
CA ASN A 121 11.70 7.62 -22.51
C ASN A 121 10.49 7.34 -21.61
N GLY A 122 10.22 8.22 -20.65
CA GLY A 122 9.13 8.09 -19.69
C GLY A 122 9.33 6.93 -18.71
N TYR A 123 8.35 6.75 -17.83
CA TYR A 123 8.43 5.72 -16.79
C TYR A 123 8.12 4.32 -17.32
N VAL A 124 8.90 3.35 -16.84
CA VAL A 124 8.64 1.92 -17.01
C VAL A 124 8.41 1.26 -15.66
N MET A 125 7.52 0.25 -15.59
CA MET A 125 7.34 -0.54 -14.37
C MET A 125 8.56 -1.44 -14.16
N THR A 126 9.34 -1.18 -13.12
CA THR A 126 10.56 -1.94 -12.78
C THR A 126 10.31 -2.96 -11.68
N MET A 127 9.22 -2.83 -10.93
CA MET A 127 8.84 -3.80 -9.90
C MET A 127 7.33 -3.91 -9.78
N LYS A 128 6.86 -5.14 -9.57
CA LYS A 128 5.52 -5.44 -9.10
C LYS A 128 5.59 -6.54 -8.05
N MET A 129 5.08 -6.25 -6.85
CA MET A 129 4.85 -7.26 -5.83
C MET A 129 3.36 -7.38 -5.55
N TYR A 130 2.96 -8.57 -5.13
CA TYR A 130 1.59 -8.96 -4.88
C TYR A 130 1.57 -9.88 -3.67
N ASP A 131 0.67 -9.59 -2.72
CA ASP A 131 0.32 -10.52 -1.66
C ASP A 131 -1.20 -10.58 -1.50
N VAL A 132 -1.67 -11.72 -1.01
CA VAL A 132 -3.09 -12.03 -0.86
C VAL A 132 -3.31 -12.76 0.45
N VAL A 133 -4.37 -12.38 1.14
CA VAL A 133 -4.91 -13.19 2.22
C VAL A 133 -6.26 -13.74 1.83
N PRO A 134 -6.33 -15.04 1.48
CA PRO A 134 -7.58 -15.75 1.31
C PRO A 134 -8.07 -16.27 2.66
N CYS A 135 -9.30 -15.95 3.02
CA CYS A 135 -10.00 -16.53 4.15
C CYS A 135 -11.12 -17.43 3.64
N GLY A 136 -11.27 -18.59 4.27
CA GLY A 136 -12.29 -19.58 3.90
C GLY A 136 -13.72 -19.10 4.15
N GLU A 137 -14.67 -19.92 3.73
CA GLU A 137 -16.09 -19.70 4.00
C GLU A 137 -16.34 -19.51 5.51
N GLY A 138 -17.12 -18.49 5.87
CA GLY A 138 -17.47 -18.19 7.26
C GLY A 138 -16.51 -17.25 8.00
N SER A 139 -15.36 -16.87 7.41
CA SER A 139 -14.54 -15.78 7.95
C SER A 139 -15.14 -14.43 7.54
N PRO A 140 -15.53 -13.56 8.50
CA PRO A 140 -16.35 -12.39 8.19
C PRO A 140 -15.57 -11.23 7.55
N ALA A 141 -14.24 -11.16 7.72
CA ALA A 141 -13.43 -10.13 7.09
C ALA A 141 -11.93 -10.52 7.13
N PRO A 142 -11.28 -10.76 5.99
CA PRO A 142 -9.82 -10.69 5.94
C PRO A 142 -9.38 -9.31 6.39
N TYR A 143 -8.16 -9.20 6.92
CA TYR A 143 -7.44 -7.94 6.98
C TYR A 143 -6.17 -8.03 6.14
N ILE A 144 -5.94 -7.09 5.23
CA ILE A 144 -4.65 -6.89 4.58
C ILE A 144 -4.45 -5.39 4.32
N GLY A 145 -3.38 -4.84 4.87
CA GLY A 145 -3.12 -3.41 4.75
C GLY A 145 -1.71 -3.03 5.13
N TYR A 146 -1.22 -1.97 4.48
CA TYR A 146 0.05 -1.35 4.82
C TYR A 146 -0.01 -0.73 6.21
N VAL A 147 1.10 -0.87 6.96
CA VAL A 147 1.25 -0.19 8.24
C VAL A 147 1.43 1.31 7.94
N PRO A 148 0.60 2.20 8.49
CA PRO A 148 0.78 3.63 8.25
C PRO A 148 2.17 4.08 8.72
N MET A 149 2.85 4.88 7.91
CA MET A 149 4.25 5.27 8.13
C MET A 149 5.19 4.04 8.20
N GLY A 150 4.84 2.93 7.57
CA GLY A 150 5.63 1.70 7.52
C GLY A 150 6.58 1.61 6.32
N THR A 151 6.63 2.65 5.49
CA THR A 151 7.44 2.72 4.28
C THR A 151 8.68 3.58 4.50
N VAL A 152 9.84 3.07 4.09
CA VAL A 152 11.14 3.76 4.16
C VAL A 152 11.83 3.64 2.81
N VAL A 153 12.34 4.75 2.30
CA VAL A 153 13.26 4.79 1.15
C VAL A 153 14.61 5.22 1.69
N THR A 154 15.66 4.48 1.38
CA THR A 154 17.00 4.68 1.93
C THR A 154 18.06 4.15 0.96
N ASP A 155 19.33 4.43 1.24
CA ASP A 155 20.50 3.89 0.54
C ASP A 155 21.40 3.27 1.62
N LEU A 156 21.12 2.01 1.95
CA LEU A 156 21.68 1.31 3.11
C LEU A 156 23.14 0.94 2.91
N ASP A 157 23.56 0.73 1.67
CA ASP A 157 24.92 0.33 1.34
C ASP A 157 25.76 1.43 0.66
N ASN A 158 25.17 2.60 0.42
CA ASN A 158 25.78 3.81 -0.13
C ASN A 158 26.30 3.63 -1.56
N ASP A 159 25.62 2.82 -2.38
CA ASP A 159 25.97 2.66 -3.80
C ASP A 159 25.26 3.67 -4.74
N GLY A 160 24.38 4.49 -4.17
CA GLY A 160 23.59 5.50 -4.85
C GLY A 160 22.28 4.96 -5.46
N VAL A 161 22.01 3.66 -5.33
CA VAL A 161 20.73 3.02 -5.66
C VAL A 161 19.96 2.81 -4.36
N THR A 162 18.68 3.18 -4.38
CA THR A 162 17.89 3.15 -3.16
C THR A 162 17.23 1.79 -2.91
N GLU A 163 17.19 1.37 -1.64
CA GLU A 163 16.30 0.33 -1.16
C GLU A 163 14.98 0.89 -0.63
N VAL A 164 13.94 0.08 -0.77
CA VAL A 164 12.61 0.40 -0.27
C VAL A 164 12.18 -0.68 0.71
N ILE A 165 11.87 -0.25 1.93
CA ILE A 165 11.30 -1.10 2.97
C ILE A 165 9.81 -0.78 3.07
N VAL A 166 8.96 -1.79 2.99
CA VAL A 166 7.50 -1.67 3.13
C VAL A 166 7.00 -2.66 4.16
N SER A 167 6.10 -2.19 5.01
CA SER A 167 5.53 -2.97 6.10
C SER A 167 4.03 -3.07 5.96
N TYR A 168 3.49 -4.26 6.16
CA TYR A 168 2.06 -4.53 6.07
C TYR A 168 1.69 -5.68 7.00
N VAL A 169 0.41 -5.75 7.33
CA VAL A 169 -0.13 -6.81 8.19
C VAL A 169 -1.24 -7.55 7.49
N THR A 170 -1.37 -8.83 7.81
CA THR A 170 -2.41 -9.69 7.24
C THR A 170 -3.13 -10.50 8.33
N SER A 171 -4.42 -10.79 8.18
CA SER A 171 -5.18 -11.63 9.11
C SER A 171 -6.42 -12.23 8.45
N CYS A 172 -6.84 -13.41 8.91
CA CYS A 172 -8.13 -14.03 8.57
C CYS A 172 -9.10 -14.10 9.76
N ASN A 173 -8.79 -13.37 10.83
CA ASN A 173 -9.54 -13.42 12.08
C ASN A 173 -10.54 -12.26 12.19
N ASP A 174 -11.55 -12.45 13.03
CA ASP A 174 -12.77 -11.66 13.13
C ASP A 174 -12.68 -10.40 14.02
N GLY A 175 -11.49 -9.87 14.30
CA GLY A 175 -11.38 -8.57 14.98
C GLY A 175 -10.12 -8.33 15.83
N GLU A 176 -10.29 -7.52 16.89
CA GLU A 176 -9.21 -6.97 17.74
C GLU A 176 -8.44 -8.02 18.56
N LYS A 177 -8.99 -9.23 18.72
CA LYS A 177 -8.35 -10.36 19.44
C LYS A 177 -7.67 -11.37 18.53
N GLY A 178 -7.71 -11.12 17.22
CA GLY A 178 -7.13 -12.03 16.23
C GLY A 178 -5.61 -12.00 16.21
N GLU A 179 -5.02 -13.10 15.77
CA GLU A 179 -3.63 -13.16 15.35
C GLU A 179 -3.47 -12.45 14.00
N TYR A 180 -2.42 -11.65 13.86
CA TYR A 180 -2.04 -10.94 12.66
C TYR A 180 -0.62 -11.35 12.27
N ASP A 181 -0.37 -11.50 10.98
CA ASP A 181 0.99 -11.64 10.45
C ASP A 181 1.54 -10.25 10.14
N LEU A 182 2.59 -9.83 10.85
CA LEU A 182 3.37 -8.65 10.47
C LEU A 182 4.45 -9.06 9.49
N LYS A 183 4.47 -8.38 8.34
CA LYS A 183 5.46 -8.55 7.27
C LYS A 183 6.19 -7.23 7.04
N VAL A 184 7.52 -7.29 7.06
CA VAL A 184 8.41 -6.19 6.68
C VAL A 184 9.30 -6.68 5.55
N MET A 185 9.21 -6.01 4.42
CA MET A 185 9.87 -6.41 3.19
C MET A 185 10.81 -5.32 2.72
N LEU A 186 12.03 -5.68 2.32
CA LEU A 186 12.96 -4.81 1.64
C LEU A 186 13.13 -5.27 0.19
N PHE A 187 13.10 -4.30 -0.72
CA PHE A 187 13.50 -4.47 -2.12
C PHE A 187 14.67 -3.55 -2.46
N ASN A 188 15.67 -4.07 -3.18
CA ASN A 188 16.86 -3.33 -3.59
C ASN A 188 17.13 -3.31 -5.11
N GLY A 189 16.18 -3.77 -5.93
CA GLY A 189 16.37 -3.92 -7.38
C GLY A 189 16.55 -5.36 -7.84
N GLU A 190 17.24 -6.17 -7.04
CA GLU A 190 17.68 -7.52 -7.41
C GLU A 190 17.06 -8.62 -6.54
N GLU A 191 16.96 -8.37 -5.23
CA GLU A 191 16.48 -9.33 -4.25
C GLU A 191 15.38 -8.74 -3.35
N ASN A 192 14.54 -9.64 -2.84
CA ASN A 192 13.55 -9.34 -1.81
C ASN A 192 13.97 -10.02 -0.52
N ILE A 193 13.91 -9.28 0.58
CA ILE A 193 14.12 -9.80 1.93
C ILE A 193 12.84 -9.59 2.71
N LEU A 194 12.35 -10.63 3.39
CA LEU A 194 11.09 -10.58 4.13
C LEU A 194 11.32 -11.04 5.57
N ALA A 195 11.08 -10.16 6.54
CA ALA A 195 10.82 -10.56 7.92
C ALA A 195 9.32 -10.75 8.11
N LYS A 196 8.91 -11.92 8.61
CA LYS A 196 7.52 -12.20 8.94
C LYS A 196 7.39 -12.82 10.32
N GLY A 197 6.32 -12.49 11.04
CA GLY A 197 6.01 -13.09 12.33
C GLY A 197 4.62 -12.73 12.79
N ALA A 198 4.05 -13.58 13.65
CA ALA A 198 2.74 -13.37 14.21
C ALA A 198 2.78 -12.34 15.36
N PHE A 199 1.68 -11.61 15.54
CA PHE A 199 1.41 -10.82 16.72
C PHE A 199 -0.06 -10.86 17.09
N ILE A 200 -0.33 -10.77 18.40
CA ILE A 200 -1.68 -10.73 18.97
C ILE A 200 -1.77 -9.44 19.79
N PRO A 201 -2.31 -8.34 19.22
CA PRO A 201 -2.38 -7.03 19.88
C PRO A 201 -3.01 -7.07 21.27
N SER A 202 -4.13 -7.81 21.39
CA SER A 202 -4.88 -7.90 22.65
C SER A 202 -4.09 -8.53 23.79
N GLU A 203 -3.03 -9.27 23.50
CA GLU A 203 -2.18 -9.94 24.50
C GLU A 203 -0.79 -9.31 24.61
N GLY A 204 -0.49 -8.29 23.80
CA GLY A 204 0.87 -7.72 23.69
C GLY A 204 1.92 -8.73 23.24
N LYS A 205 1.50 -9.87 22.67
CA LYS A 205 2.37 -10.95 22.21
C LYS A 205 2.85 -10.66 20.79
N VAL A 206 4.15 -10.79 20.61
CA VAL A 206 4.85 -10.52 19.35
C VAL A 206 5.91 -11.61 19.21
N ASP A 207 5.85 -12.37 18.13
CA ASP A 207 6.82 -13.44 17.87
C ASP A 207 8.20 -12.90 17.49
N LYS A 208 9.20 -13.78 17.40
CA LYS A 208 10.45 -13.44 16.73
C LYS A 208 10.22 -13.54 15.22
N PRO A 209 10.69 -12.57 14.41
CA PRO A 209 10.53 -12.68 12.98
C PRO A 209 11.36 -13.83 12.42
N VAL A 210 10.78 -14.55 11.46
CA VAL A 210 11.53 -15.39 10.52
C VAL A 210 11.95 -14.50 9.36
N VAL A 211 13.25 -14.45 9.07
CA VAL A 211 13.82 -13.66 7.97
C VAL A 211 14.10 -14.58 6.78
N GLU A 212 13.36 -14.36 5.69
CA GLU A 212 13.56 -15.00 4.40
C GLU A 212 14.46 -14.12 3.53
N LYS A 213 15.57 -14.68 3.05
CA LYS A 213 16.59 -13.98 2.27
C LYS A 213 17.41 -14.97 1.44
N ALA A 214 18.12 -14.48 0.44
CA ALA A 214 19.10 -15.29 -0.29
C ALA A 214 20.38 -15.51 0.54
N ASP A 215 21.17 -16.53 0.19
CA ASP A 215 22.42 -16.86 0.89
C ASP A 215 23.43 -15.71 0.83
N LYS A 216 23.47 -14.99 -0.30
CA LYS A 216 24.45 -13.92 -0.58
C LYS A 216 23.96 -12.51 -0.20
N THR A 217 22.80 -12.39 0.42
CA THR A 217 22.23 -11.10 0.82
C THR A 217 23.18 -10.33 1.74
N LYS A 218 23.39 -9.04 1.45
CA LYS A 218 24.25 -8.16 2.28
C LYS A 218 23.69 -8.10 3.71
N LYS A 219 24.59 -8.19 4.70
CA LYS A 219 24.21 -8.22 6.13
C LYS A 219 23.40 -6.99 6.54
N VAL A 220 23.74 -5.81 6.01
CA VAL A 220 23.04 -4.54 6.31
C VAL A 220 21.56 -4.62 5.96
N PHE A 221 21.20 -5.20 4.81
CA PHE A 221 19.80 -5.31 4.39
C PHE A 221 18.99 -6.24 5.32
N SER A 222 19.53 -7.42 5.63
CA SER A 222 18.86 -8.35 6.54
C SER A 222 18.68 -7.77 7.94
N LYS A 223 19.67 -7.00 8.43
CA LYS A 223 19.60 -6.31 9.71
C LYS A 223 18.53 -5.21 9.71
N SER A 224 18.48 -4.38 8.66
CA SER A 224 17.48 -3.31 8.53
C SER A 224 16.05 -3.84 8.52
N VAL A 225 15.80 -4.96 7.83
CA VAL A 225 14.48 -5.60 7.81
C VAL A 225 14.10 -6.16 9.19
N GLU A 226 15.02 -6.82 9.88
CA GLU A 226 14.78 -7.34 11.23
C GLU A 226 14.54 -6.23 12.25
N GLU A 227 15.31 -5.13 12.18
CA GLU A 227 15.13 -3.95 13.04
C GLU A 227 13.82 -3.22 12.74
N GLY A 228 13.48 -3.05 11.46
CA GLY A 228 12.21 -2.49 11.02
C GLY A 228 11.02 -3.30 11.55
N TRP A 229 11.11 -4.63 11.46
CA TRP A 229 10.11 -5.54 12.02
C TRP A 229 9.96 -5.34 13.53
N LYS A 230 11.06 -5.34 14.30
CA LYS A 230 11.01 -5.13 15.76
C LYS A 230 10.43 -3.77 16.13
N LYS A 231 10.79 -2.72 15.39
CA LYS A 231 10.32 -1.34 15.62
C LYS A 231 8.81 -1.25 15.44
N ILE A 232 8.29 -1.81 14.35
CA ILE A 232 6.86 -1.82 14.07
C ILE A 232 6.11 -2.73 15.04
N ALA A 233 6.63 -3.91 15.33
CA ALA A 233 5.98 -4.83 16.24
C ALA A 233 5.86 -4.23 17.67
N ASN A 234 6.87 -3.48 18.12
CA ASN A 234 6.80 -2.75 19.38
C ASN A 234 5.84 -1.55 19.34
N SER A 235 5.47 -1.03 18.17
CA SER A 235 4.47 0.05 18.05
C SER A 235 3.03 -0.43 18.27
N PHE A 236 2.81 -1.75 18.26
CA PHE A 236 1.51 -2.38 18.55
C PHE A 236 1.35 -2.80 20.03
N LYS A 237 2.39 -2.64 20.86
CA LYS A 237 2.34 -2.88 22.32
C LYS A 237 1.89 -1.64 23.06
#